data_AF-A0A4Y2HXF8-F1
#
_entry.id   AF-A0A4Y2HXF8-F1
#
_cell.length_a   1.000
_cell.length_b   1.000
_cell.length_c   1.000
_cell.angle_alpha   90.00
_cell.angle_beta   90.00
_cell.angle_gamma   90.00
#
_symmetry.space_group_name_H-M   'P 1'
#
loop_
_entity.id
_entity.type
_entity.pdbx_description
1 polymer ?
#
loop_
_entity_poly.entity_id
_entity_poly.type
_entity_poly.pdbx_seq_one_letter_code
_entity_poly.pdbx_strand_id
1 'polypeptide(L)'
;MATIGTTTLFLVFSVGCCWAAPSDGDPEVTECELTTGRTLTVIKSAGFPARYGSNVDCKYTVRRRSRSVCSVTFLFNVMDLEQSPNCTKDYLLLSGEKMCGSKPIGFSSEYWWILNVILCMVF
;
A
#
# COMPACT_ATOMS: atom_id res chain seq x y z
N MET A 1 23.87 2.59 -24.01
CA MET A 1 22.42 2.38 -23.97
C MET A 1 22.03 2.27 -22.50
N ALA A 2 21.33 3.27 -21.94
CA ALA A 2 20.87 3.21 -20.57
C ALA A 2 19.65 2.30 -20.52
N THR A 3 19.78 1.12 -19.92
CA THR A 3 18.63 0.29 -19.56
C THR A 3 17.76 1.13 -18.63
N ILE A 4 16.53 1.44 -19.05
CA ILE A 4 15.57 2.12 -18.19
C ILE A 4 15.23 1.13 -17.09
N GLY A 5 15.77 1.36 -15.89
CA GLY A 5 15.43 0.53 -14.74
C GLY A 5 14.01 0.86 -14.30
N THR A 6 13.26 -0.15 -13.90
CA THR A 6 11.96 0.00 -13.23
C THR A 6 12.04 -0.65 -11.85
N THR A 7 11.48 0.01 -10.84
CA THR A 7 11.27 -0.59 -9.52
C THR A 7 9.85 -1.14 -9.43
N THR A 8 9.67 -2.38 -9.00
CA THR A 8 8.36 -3.03 -8.84
C THR A 8 8.01 -3.21 -7.37
N LEU A 9 6.81 -2.79 -6.98
CA LEU A 9 6.27 -2.98 -5.64
C LEU A 9 5.07 -3.91 -5.69
N PHE A 10 5.10 -4.96 -4.87
CA PHE A 10 3.97 -5.85 -4.68
C PHE A 10 3.18 -5.37 -3.49
N LEU A 11 1.96 -4.89 -3.71
CA LEU A 11 1.06 -4.36 -2.71
C LEU A 11 0.09 -5.44 -2.27
N VAL A 12 0.00 -5.63 -0.95
CA VAL A 12 -0.86 -6.60 -0.31
C VAL A 12 -1.62 -5.91 0.81
N PHE A 13 -2.85 -5.52 0.51
CA PHE A 13 -3.76 -4.84 1.42
C PHE A 13 -5.06 -5.64 1.46
N SER A 14 -5.53 -6.01 2.64
CA SER A 14 -6.80 -6.74 2.77
C SER A 14 -7.58 -6.32 4.00
N VAL A 15 -8.83 -5.93 3.81
CA VAL A 15 -9.89 -6.09 4.80
C VAL A 15 -10.27 -7.56 4.80
N GLY A 16 -10.22 -8.19 5.96
CA GLY A 16 -10.95 -9.43 6.13
C GLY A 16 -12.42 -9.08 6.29
N CYS A 17 -13.34 -9.77 5.61
CA CYS A 17 -14.71 -9.86 6.11
C CYS A 17 -15.13 -11.31 6.25
N CYS A 18 -14.92 -11.84 7.45
CA CYS A 18 -15.82 -12.73 8.16
C CYS A 18 -15.29 -12.93 9.60
N TRP A 19 -16.11 -12.57 10.60
CA TRP A 19 -16.08 -12.94 12.03
C TRP A 19 -14.73 -13.22 12.70
N ALA A 20 -14.19 -12.19 13.37
CA ALA A 20 -13.68 -12.28 14.73
C ALA A 20 -13.64 -10.86 15.32
N ALA A 21 -14.27 -10.69 16.48
CA ALA A 21 -14.04 -9.60 17.43
C ALA A 21 -14.02 -10.26 18.82
N PRO A 22 -13.55 -9.61 19.89
CA PRO A 22 -12.41 -8.68 20.06
C PRO A 22 -11.44 -9.20 21.15
N SER A 23 -10.30 -8.56 21.37
CA SER A 23 -9.64 -8.61 22.69
C SER A 23 -9.04 -7.26 23.04
N ASP A 24 -9.55 -6.72 24.14
CA ASP A 24 -9.02 -5.57 24.87
C ASP A 24 -7.50 -5.70 25.07
N GLY A 25 -6.76 -4.66 24.66
CA GLY A 25 -5.41 -4.40 25.15
C GLY A 25 -4.25 -5.05 24.38
N ASP A 26 -4.05 -4.68 23.10
CA ASP A 26 -2.75 -4.93 22.45
C ASP A 26 -2.17 -3.64 21.84
N PRO A 27 -0.97 -3.20 22.25
CA PRO A 27 -0.22 -2.15 21.59
C PRO A 27 0.72 -2.76 20.55
N GLU A 28 0.30 -2.92 19.29
CA GLU A 28 1.27 -3.27 18.23
C GLU A 28 0.85 -2.82 16.82
N VAL A 29 1.02 -1.53 16.54
CA VAL A 29 1.35 -1.09 15.17
C VAL A 29 2.66 -0.33 15.26
N THR A 30 3.78 -1.02 15.17
CA THR A 30 5.11 -0.37 15.16
C THR A 30 5.93 -0.67 13.91
N GLU A 31 5.35 -1.30 12.88
CA GLU A 31 6.02 -1.46 11.58
C GLU A 31 5.04 -1.34 10.40
N CYS A 32 4.44 -0.17 10.21
CA CYS A 32 3.78 0.16 8.94
C CYS A 32 4.31 1.44 8.29
N GLU A 33 5.50 1.84 8.74
CA GLU A 33 6.37 2.78 8.08
C GLU A 33 7.55 2.04 7.45
N LEU A 34 7.79 2.27 6.17
CA LEU A 34 8.93 1.69 5.46
C LEU A 34 9.46 2.68 4.46
N THR A 35 10.77 2.86 4.43
CA THR A 35 11.44 3.49 3.31
C THR A 35 12.23 2.47 2.52
N THR A 36 11.90 2.28 1.24
CA THR A 36 12.62 1.35 0.37
C THR A 36 13.09 2.03 -0.91
N GLY A 37 14.31 1.69 -1.35
CA GLY A 37 14.82 1.99 -2.69
C GLY A 37 15.21 0.74 -3.45
N ARG A 38 14.72 -0.43 -3.05
CA ARG A 38 15.03 -1.71 -3.73
C ARG A 38 14.26 -1.78 -5.05
N THR A 39 14.81 -2.50 -6.02
CA THR A 39 14.16 -2.75 -7.32
C THR A 39 12.91 -3.62 -7.19
N LEU A 40 12.85 -4.46 -6.17
CA LEU A 40 11.68 -5.26 -5.86
C LEU A 40 11.43 -5.22 -4.35
N THR A 41 10.22 -4.84 -3.96
CA THR A 41 9.79 -4.84 -2.56
C THR A 41 8.35 -5.34 -2.47
N VAL A 42 8.07 -6.15 -1.45
CA VAL A 42 6.69 -6.50 -1.09
C VAL A 42 6.30 -5.60 0.07
N ILE A 43 5.21 -4.84 -0.09
CA ILE A 43 4.61 -4.02 0.94
C ILE A 43 3.29 -4.67 1.34
N LYS A 44 3.11 -4.86 2.64
CA LYS A 44 1.93 -5.46 3.24
C LYS A 44 1.31 -4.48 4.21
N SER A 45 -0.01 -4.51 4.38
CA SER A 45 -0.65 -3.83 5.52
C SER A 45 -0.11 -4.35 6.85
N ALA A 46 -0.17 -3.49 7.87
CA ALA A 46 0.04 -3.92 9.25
C ALA A 46 -0.86 -5.12 9.58
N GLY A 47 -0.29 -6.17 10.17
CA GLY A 47 -1.03 -7.36 10.56
C GLY A 47 -1.39 -8.32 9.42
N PHE A 48 -1.05 -8.05 8.15
CA PHE A 48 -1.36 -8.98 7.04
C PHE A 48 -0.78 -10.40 7.30
N PRO A 49 -1.55 -11.49 7.14
CA PRO A 49 -2.85 -11.61 6.45
C PRO A 49 -4.08 -11.32 7.32
N ALA A 50 -3.90 -10.98 8.60
CA ALA A 50 -4.99 -10.51 9.45
C ALA A 50 -5.39 -9.07 9.08
N ARG A 51 -6.45 -8.57 9.73
CA ARG A 51 -6.96 -7.22 9.51
C ARG A 51 -5.98 -6.19 10.05
N TYR A 52 -5.90 -5.08 9.33
CA TYR A 52 -5.26 -3.86 9.81
C TYR A 52 -6.19 -3.22 10.86
N GLY A 53 -5.61 -2.73 11.96
CA GLY A 53 -6.38 -2.16 13.08
C GLY A 53 -7.04 -0.83 12.72
N SER A 54 -8.13 -0.43 13.38
CA SER A 54 -8.79 0.85 13.06
C SER A 54 -7.89 2.07 13.31
N ASN A 55 -8.13 3.17 12.58
CA ASN A 55 -7.44 4.46 12.74
C ASN A 55 -5.91 4.40 12.57
N VAL A 56 -5.44 3.53 11.68
CA VAL A 56 -4.04 3.42 11.32
C VAL A 56 -3.74 4.28 10.09
N ASP A 57 -2.67 5.10 10.18
CA ASP A 57 -2.10 5.85 9.06
C ASP A 57 -0.71 5.31 8.74
N CYS A 58 -0.60 4.48 7.71
CA CYS A 58 0.65 3.84 7.32
C CYS A 58 1.31 4.58 6.16
N LYS A 59 2.60 4.86 6.30
CA LYS A 59 3.35 5.62 5.31
C LYS A 59 4.54 4.82 4.78
N TYR A 60 4.48 4.48 3.50
CA TYR A 60 5.55 3.81 2.79
C TYR A 60 6.21 4.78 1.81
N THR A 61 7.48 5.11 2.02
CA THR A 61 8.23 6.00 1.13
C THR A 61 9.08 5.20 0.17
N VAL A 62 8.81 5.35 -1.13
CA VAL A 62 9.60 4.71 -2.18
C VAL A 62 10.62 5.71 -2.70
N ARG A 63 11.90 5.43 -2.46
CA ARG A 63 13.00 6.26 -2.96
C ARG A 63 13.49 5.73 -4.29
N ARG A 64 13.77 6.64 -5.21
CA ARG A 64 14.45 6.30 -6.46
C ARG A 64 15.82 5.68 -6.14
N ARG A 65 16.03 4.43 -6.59
CA ARG A 65 17.27 3.66 -6.33
C ARG A 65 18.52 4.32 -6.90
N SER A 66 18.44 4.79 -8.14
CA SER A 66 19.52 5.45 -8.86
C SER A 66 18.94 6.33 -9.97
N ARG A 67 19.77 7.20 -10.55
CA ARG A 67 19.37 8.09 -11.66
C ARG A 67 18.96 7.33 -12.93
N SER A 68 19.33 6.05 -13.06
CA SER A 68 19.01 5.19 -14.20
C SER A 68 17.65 4.50 -14.10
N VAL A 69 17.04 4.50 -12.91
CA VAL A 69 15.65 4.05 -12.76
C VAL A 69 14.80 5.26 -13.16
N CYS A 70 13.79 5.09 -14.03
CA CYS A 70 12.92 6.19 -14.53
C CYS A 70 11.46 6.10 -14.06
N SER A 71 11.01 4.92 -13.64
CA SER A 71 9.64 4.70 -13.16
C SER A 71 9.57 3.69 -12.01
N VAL A 72 8.44 3.73 -11.32
CA VAL A 72 8.02 2.74 -10.33
C VAL A 72 6.69 2.14 -10.75
N THR A 73 6.61 0.82 -10.68
CA THR A 73 5.39 0.05 -10.95
C THR A 73 4.86 -0.51 -9.63
N PHE A 74 3.61 -0.24 -9.33
CA PHE A 74 2.86 -0.87 -8.26
C PHE A 74 2.05 -2.02 -8.85
N LEU A 75 2.23 -3.21 -8.32
CA LEU A 75 1.48 -4.41 -8.65
C LEU A 75 0.66 -4.81 -7.44
N PHE A 76 -0.65 -4.90 -7.60
CA PHE A 76 -1.56 -5.26 -6.53
C PHE A 76 -1.79 -6.77 -6.56
N ASN A 77 -1.26 -7.45 -5.56
CA ASN A 77 -1.48 -8.89 -5.35
C ASN A 77 -2.81 -9.12 -4.66
N VAL A 78 -3.06 -8.35 -3.61
CA VAL A 78 -4.33 -8.34 -2.88
C VAL A 78 -4.63 -6.87 -2.59
N MET A 79 -5.80 -6.42 -2.99
CA MET A 79 -6.37 -5.16 -2.56
C MET A 79 -7.82 -5.42 -2.23
N ASP A 80 -8.15 -5.23 -0.96
CA ASP A 80 -9.52 -5.24 -0.46
C ASP A 80 -9.58 -4.14 0.58
N LEU A 81 -10.06 -2.95 0.22
CA LEU A 81 -10.27 -1.84 1.15
C LEU A 81 -11.76 -1.52 1.21
N GLU A 82 -12.23 -0.92 2.30
CA GLU A 82 -13.64 -0.56 2.41
C GLU A 82 -14.07 0.40 1.30
N GLN A 83 -15.06 -0.01 0.50
CA GLN A 83 -15.61 0.82 -0.57
C GLN A 83 -16.44 1.96 0.03
N SER A 84 -16.16 3.19 -0.40
CA SER A 84 -16.93 4.38 -0.05
C SER A 84 -17.00 5.39 -1.21
N PRO A 85 -18.01 6.29 -1.24
CA PRO A 85 -18.04 7.38 -2.20
C PRO A 85 -16.78 8.24 -2.07
N ASN A 86 -16.06 8.46 -3.16
CA ASN A 86 -14.80 9.21 -3.20
C ASN A 86 -13.69 8.66 -2.28
N CYS A 87 -13.78 7.38 -1.86
CA CYS A 87 -12.82 6.74 -0.96
C CYS A 87 -12.54 7.58 0.30
N THR A 88 -13.61 8.02 0.98
CA THR A 88 -13.55 8.86 2.19
C THR A 88 -13.27 8.08 3.46
N LYS A 89 -13.51 6.77 3.46
CA LYS A 89 -13.19 5.84 4.56
C LYS A 89 -11.75 5.32 4.40
N ASP A 90 -11.58 4.04 4.11
CA ASP A 90 -10.27 3.44 3.83
C ASP A 90 -9.81 3.74 2.40
N TYR A 91 -8.57 4.17 2.25
CA TYR A 91 -7.99 4.43 0.94
C TYR A 91 -6.47 4.25 0.90
N LEU A 92 -5.99 3.80 -0.25
CA LEU A 92 -4.61 3.93 -0.66
C LEU A 92 -4.44 5.24 -1.44
N LEU A 93 -3.58 6.13 -0.96
CA LEU A 93 -3.20 7.35 -1.66
C LEU A 93 -1.89 7.11 -2.40
N LEU A 94 -1.99 7.18 -3.73
CA LEU A 94 -0.88 6.99 -4.63
C LEU A 94 -0.85 8.14 -5.64
N SER A 95 0.22 8.93 -5.64
CA SER A 95 0.36 10.08 -6.55
C SER A 95 -0.72 11.16 -6.45
N GLY A 96 -1.38 11.28 -5.30
CA GLY A 96 -2.52 12.18 -5.13
C GLY A 96 -3.87 11.55 -5.54
N GLU A 97 -3.87 10.32 -6.05
CA GLU A 97 -5.07 9.56 -6.36
C GLU A 97 -5.44 8.63 -5.21
N LYS A 98 -6.71 8.66 -4.79
CA LYS A 98 -7.25 7.74 -3.78
C LYS A 98 -7.84 6.51 -4.44
N MET A 99 -7.51 5.35 -3.90
CA MET A 99 -8.02 4.07 -4.36
C MET A 99 -8.62 3.30 -3.18
N CYS A 100 -9.81 2.75 -3.36
CA CYS A 100 -10.50 1.91 -2.39
C CYS A 100 -11.27 0.79 -3.10
N GLY A 101 -11.92 -0.09 -2.34
CA GLY A 101 -12.56 -1.28 -2.86
C GLY A 101 -11.56 -2.39 -3.19
N SER A 102 -12.06 -3.44 -3.83
CA SER A 102 -11.23 -4.57 -4.24
C SER A 102 -10.70 -4.41 -5.66
N LYS A 103 -9.44 -4.79 -5.90
CA LYS A 103 -8.84 -4.81 -7.26
C LYS A 103 -8.49 -6.24 -7.68
N PRO A 104 -8.59 -6.58 -8.97
CA PRO A 104 -8.23 -7.91 -9.44
C PRO A 104 -6.72 -8.17 -9.24
N ILE A 105 -6.37 -9.43 -9.01
CA ILE A 105 -4.99 -9.86 -8.87
C ILE A 105 -4.22 -9.49 -10.15
N GLY A 106 -3.05 -8.85 -9.98
CA GLY A 106 -2.21 -8.44 -11.10
C GLY A 106 -2.59 -7.09 -11.70
N PHE A 107 -3.55 -6.37 -11.11
CA PHE A 107 -3.75 -4.96 -11.41
C PHE A 107 -2.46 -4.18 -11.14
N SER A 108 -2.03 -3.34 -12.09
CA SER A 108 -0.78 -2.58 -11.96
C SER A 108 -0.93 -1.12 -12.36
N SER A 109 -0.12 -0.27 -11.75
CA SER A 109 -0.05 1.15 -12.09
C SER A 109 1.41 1.61 -12.10
N GLU A 110 1.80 2.34 -13.14
CA GLU A 110 3.15 2.85 -13.32
C GLU A 110 3.20 4.37 -13.16
N TYR A 111 4.21 4.86 -12.43
CA TYR A 111 4.42 6.27 -12.19
C TYR A 111 5.86 6.66 -12.47
N TRP A 112 6.03 7.81 -13.12
CA TRP A 112 7.31 8.49 -13.30
C TRP A 112 7.64 9.31 -12.05
N TRP A 113 8.91 9.43 -11.67
CA TRP A 113 9.31 9.82 -10.31
C TRP A 113 8.64 11.07 -9.73
N ILE A 114 7.70 10.78 -8.84
CA ILE A 114 7.31 11.41 -7.57
C ILE A 114 7.13 10.19 -6.61
N LEU A 115 6.82 10.32 -5.31
CA LEU A 115 5.86 9.48 -4.55
C LEU A 115 6.21 9.14 -3.09
N ASN A 116 5.23 9.41 -2.22
CA ASN A 116 4.98 8.69 -0.99
C ASN A 116 3.71 7.85 -1.21
N VAL A 117 3.67 6.65 -0.65
CA VAL A 117 2.46 5.84 -0.56
C VAL A 117 1.91 6.03 0.84
N ILE A 118 0.69 6.53 0.95
CA ILE A 118 0.03 6.72 2.24
C ILE A 118 -1.22 5.85 2.22
N LEU A 119 -1.32 4.92 3.15
CA LEU A 119 -2.53 4.15 3.38
C LEU A 119 -3.16 4.72 4.65
N CYS A 120 -4.27 5.45 4.51
CA CYS A 120 -5.03 5.93 5.66
C CYS A 120 -6.23 5.04 5.92
N MET A 121 -6.50 4.84 7.21
CA MET A 121 -7.75 4.31 7.73
C MET A 121 -8.42 5.33 8.59
N VAL A 122 -9.73 5.51 8.44
CA VAL A 122 -10.55 6.25 9.40
C VAL A 122 -11.98 5.71 9.41
N PHE A 123 -12.48 5.50 10.63
CA PHE A 123 -13.82 5.92 11.03
C PHE A 123 -13.74 6.69 12.33
#